data_AF-A0A937PAT3-F1
#
_entry.id   AF-A0A937PAT3-F1
#
_cell.length_a   1.000
_cell.length_b   1.000
_cell.length_c   1.000
_cell.angle_alpha   90.00
_cell.angle_beta   90.00
_cell.angle_gamma   90.00
#
_symmetry.space_group_name_H-M   'P 1'
#
loop_
_entity.id
_entity.type
_entity.pdbx_description
1 polymer ?
#
loop_
_entity_poly.entity_id
_entity_poly.type
_entity_poly.pdbx_seq_one_letter_code
_entity_poly.pdbx_strand_id
1 'polypeptide(L)'
;KVAYTETAPLYVLTYDETEFNIAEYYLRQNNLGQARSHYEAGVEASMARWGCADGGTVSPSFRSGIEVVTISAVTQTVDYATYLADPLVDWTAATTNGERAQLICEQRWAAIFGQGVQAWHEVRRTGFPARTFEFELQAANYPDMGMPVRLPYSLQEETYNTENLSTAKTDQKIELSNESMFSTSGITSQMWWHTRKNPIPTEKDLTPQDDKGSYD
;
A
#
# COMPACT_ATOMS: atom_id res chain seq x y z
N LYS A 1 21.29 -2.76 -1.95
CA LYS A 1 21.31 -3.79 -3.02
C LYS A 1 20.36 -3.36 -4.12
N VAL A 2 20.76 -3.45 -5.39
CA VAL A 2 19.93 -2.92 -6.48
C VAL A 2 18.79 -3.89 -6.81
N ALA A 3 17.59 -3.33 -6.96
CA ALA A 3 16.31 -4.05 -7.03
C ALA A 3 16.07 -4.89 -8.30
N TYR A 4 16.85 -4.71 -9.37
CA TYR A 4 16.57 -5.32 -10.67
C TYR A 4 17.84 -5.89 -11.30
N THR A 5 18.11 -7.16 -11.02
CA THR A 5 19.11 -7.99 -11.72
C THR A 5 18.46 -9.33 -12.04
N GLU A 6 19.00 -10.09 -13.00
CA GLU A 6 18.49 -11.43 -13.32
C GLU A 6 18.48 -12.39 -12.12
N THR A 7 19.34 -12.12 -11.12
CA THR A 7 19.43 -12.85 -9.86
C THR A 7 18.72 -12.15 -8.69
N ALA A 8 17.96 -11.09 -8.95
CA ALA A 8 17.24 -10.40 -7.88
C ALA A 8 16.16 -11.32 -7.32
N PRO A 9 16.01 -11.40 -5.99
CA PRO A 9 14.98 -12.23 -5.39
C PRO A 9 13.59 -11.68 -5.73
N LEU A 10 12.65 -12.58 -6.00
CA LEU A 10 11.23 -12.26 -5.99
C LEU A 10 10.72 -12.32 -4.54
N TYR A 11 10.34 -11.18 -4.00
CA TYR A 11 9.75 -11.11 -2.66
C TYR A 11 8.26 -11.46 -2.72
N VAL A 12 7.85 -12.46 -1.95
CA VAL A 12 6.44 -12.85 -1.77
C VAL A 12 5.91 -12.30 -0.45
N LEU A 13 6.64 -12.52 0.63
CA LEU A 13 6.41 -11.98 1.97
C LEU A 13 7.78 -11.80 2.63
N THR A 14 7.99 -10.67 3.30
CA THR A 14 9.25 -10.36 3.98
C THR A 14 9.04 -10.19 5.49
N TYR A 15 10.14 -10.24 6.23
CA TYR A 15 10.10 -10.08 7.68
C TYR A 15 9.61 -8.67 8.07
N ASP A 16 10.09 -7.63 7.41
CA ASP A 16 9.64 -6.25 7.60
C ASP A 16 8.13 -6.09 7.34
N GLU A 17 7.59 -6.71 6.28
CA GLU A 17 6.14 -6.71 6.04
C GLU A 17 5.38 -7.42 7.18
N THR A 18 5.92 -8.51 7.70
CA THR A 18 5.34 -9.24 8.83
C THR A 18 5.30 -8.40 10.10
N GLU A 19 6.39 -7.68 10.39
CA GLU A 19 6.47 -6.73 11.51
C GLU A 19 5.41 -5.63 11.38
N PHE A 20 5.22 -5.04 10.20
CA PHE A 20 4.16 -4.05 9.99
C PHE A 20 2.74 -4.63 10.14
N ASN A 21 2.50 -5.87 9.72
CA ASN A 21 1.22 -6.54 9.97
C ASN A 21 0.95 -6.73 11.47
N ILE A 22 1.98 -7.09 12.24
CA ILE A 22 1.88 -7.26 13.69
C ILE A 22 1.70 -5.89 14.38
N ALA A 23 2.39 -4.85 13.90
CA ALA A 23 2.22 -3.48 14.39
C ALA A 23 0.78 -2.99 14.21
N GLU A 24 0.18 -3.20 13.02
CA GLU A 24 -1.21 -2.85 12.75
C GLU A 24 -2.16 -3.65 13.66
N TYR A 25 -1.91 -4.95 13.85
CA TYR A 25 -2.68 -5.78 14.77
C TYR A 25 -2.68 -5.22 16.19
N TYR A 26 -1.52 -4.93 16.76
CA TYR A 26 -1.43 -4.40 18.12
C TYR A 26 -2.02 -3.00 18.25
N LEU A 27 -1.90 -2.16 17.22
CA LEU A 27 -2.56 -0.86 17.18
C LEU A 27 -4.10 -1.03 17.26
N ARG A 28 -4.66 -2.00 16.52
CA ARG A 28 -6.11 -2.33 16.59
C ARG A 28 -6.54 -2.86 17.96
N GLN A 29 -5.63 -3.51 18.68
CA GLN A 29 -5.85 -3.94 20.07
C GLN A 29 -5.57 -2.81 21.10
N ASN A 30 -5.24 -1.61 20.65
CA ASN A 30 -4.82 -0.47 21.47
C ASN A 30 -3.61 -0.78 22.39
N ASN A 31 -2.77 -1.74 22.00
CA ASN A 31 -1.50 -2.05 22.67
C ASN A 31 -0.37 -1.25 22.02
N LEU A 32 -0.27 0.04 22.38
CA LEU A 32 0.62 0.99 21.73
C LEU A 32 2.10 0.66 21.92
N GLY A 33 2.48 0.01 23.03
CA GLY A 33 3.86 -0.40 23.27
C GLY A 33 4.33 -1.47 22.28
N GLN A 34 3.53 -2.51 22.08
CA GLN A 34 3.83 -3.55 21.10
C GLN A 34 3.71 -3.02 19.66
N ALA A 35 2.70 -2.20 19.38
CA ALA A 35 2.54 -1.60 18.06
C ALA A 35 3.78 -0.79 17.66
N ARG A 36 4.31 0.03 18.58
CA ARG A 36 5.55 0.78 18.38
C ARG A 36 6.74 -0.15 18.14
N SER A 37 6.95 -1.14 19.00
CA SER A 37 8.11 -2.04 18.91
C SER A 37 8.17 -2.75 17.56
N HIS A 38 7.03 -3.22 17.05
CA HIS A 38 6.94 -3.89 15.75
C HIS A 38 7.04 -2.89 14.58
N TYR A 39 6.51 -1.67 14.72
CA TYR A 39 6.71 -0.62 13.73
C TYR A 39 8.19 -0.28 13.53
N GLU A 40 8.91 -0.01 14.63
CA GLU A 40 10.34 0.32 14.60
C GLU A 40 11.15 -0.87 14.05
N ALA A 41 10.87 -2.10 14.50
CA ALA A 41 11.51 -3.31 13.98
C ALA A 41 11.27 -3.52 12.47
N GLY A 42 10.08 -3.20 11.97
CA GLY A 42 9.75 -3.26 10.55
C GLY A 42 10.55 -2.25 9.71
N VAL A 43 10.71 -1.03 10.22
CA VAL A 43 11.53 0.02 9.58
C VAL A 43 12.99 -0.42 9.49
N GLU A 44 13.58 -0.84 10.61
CA GLU A 44 14.97 -1.30 10.67
C GLU A 44 15.20 -2.51 9.75
N ALA A 45 14.30 -3.48 9.77
CA ALA A 45 14.37 -4.66 8.92
C ALA A 45 14.31 -4.32 7.42
N SER A 46 13.45 -3.37 7.03
CA SER A 46 13.36 -2.88 5.66
C SER A 46 14.67 -2.20 5.22
N MET A 47 15.20 -1.28 6.05
CA MET A 47 16.46 -0.61 5.78
C MET A 47 17.61 -1.60 5.63
N ALA A 48 17.73 -2.56 6.56
CA ALA A 48 18.74 -3.60 6.51
C ALA A 48 18.63 -4.46 5.23
N ARG A 49 17.40 -4.87 4.85
CA ARG A 49 17.14 -5.65 3.64
C ARG A 49 17.60 -4.92 2.37
N TRP A 50 17.41 -3.60 2.32
CA TRP A 50 17.87 -2.76 1.22
C TRP A 50 19.37 -2.44 1.24
N GLY A 51 20.10 -2.89 2.27
CA GLY A 51 21.55 -2.70 2.42
C GLY A 51 21.91 -1.38 3.10
N CYS A 52 20.93 -0.72 3.72
CA CYS A 52 21.13 0.42 4.60
C CYS A 52 21.27 -0.11 6.03
N ALA A 53 22.39 -0.76 6.36
CA ALA A 53 22.64 -1.22 7.72
C ALA A 53 22.97 -0.05 8.65
N ASP A 54 22.55 -0.12 9.91
CA ASP A 54 22.83 0.92 10.91
C ASP A 54 24.33 1.17 11.10
N GLY A 55 24.72 2.44 11.22
CA GLY A 55 26.12 2.90 11.22
C GLY A 55 26.84 2.72 9.88
N GLY A 56 26.16 2.19 8.86
CA GLY A 56 26.69 2.00 7.51
C GLY A 56 26.79 3.31 6.73
N THR A 57 27.30 3.21 5.51
CA THR A 57 27.37 4.33 4.58
C THR A 57 26.82 3.89 3.22
N VAL A 58 25.91 4.68 2.67
CA VAL A 58 25.27 4.41 1.37
C VAL A 58 25.42 5.60 0.43
N SER A 59 25.38 5.34 -0.87
CA SER A 59 25.35 6.37 -1.91
C SER A 59 24.16 6.13 -2.84
N PRO A 60 23.42 7.18 -3.24
CA PRO A 60 22.36 7.05 -4.23
C PRO A 60 22.91 6.44 -5.52
N SER A 61 22.31 5.33 -5.94
CA SER A 61 22.72 4.61 -7.15
C SER A 61 21.51 3.99 -7.83
N PHE A 62 21.62 3.82 -9.15
CA PHE A 62 20.68 3.02 -9.93
C PHE A 62 21.47 2.01 -10.78
N ARG A 63 20.78 1.04 -11.37
CA ARG A 63 21.38 0.17 -12.38
C ARG A 63 20.98 0.63 -13.77
N SER A 64 21.98 0.67 -14.66
CA SER A 64 21.80 0.74 -16.11
C SER A 64 22.33 -0.56 -16.68
N GLY A 65 21.46 -1.55 -16.89
CA GLY A 65 21.88 -2.93 -17.18
C GLY A 65 22.65 -3.56 -16.01
N ILE A 66 23.86 -4.05 -16.28
CA ILE A 66 24.73 -4.73 -15.28
C ILE A 66 25.60 -3.72 -14.50
N GLU A 67 25.69 -2.47 -14.94
CA GLU A 67 26.49 -1.45 -14.27
C GLU A 67 25.71 -0.78 -13.14
N VAL A 68 26.37 -0.60 -11.99
CA VAL A 68 25.87 0.26 -10.90
C VAL A 68 26.37 1.67 -11.17
N VAL A 69 25.45 2.58 -11.49
CA VAL A 69 25.75 3.98 -11.72
C VAL A 69 25.49 4.74 -10.42
N THR A 70 26.55 5.33 -9.87
CA THR A 70 26.44 6.20 -8.70
C THR A 70 25.95 7.57 -9.15
N ILE A 71 24.78 7.98 -8.65
CA ILE A 71 24.13 9.26 -9.03
C ILE A 71 24.85 10.43 -8.35
N SER A 72 25.39 10.20 -7.16
CA SER A 72 26.10 11.21 -6.38
C SER A 72 27.26 10.57 -5.62
N ALA A 73 28.43 11.20 -5.69
CA ALA A 73 29.59 10.82 -4.87
C ALA A 73 29.41 11.16 -3.38
N VAL A 74 28.35 11.89 -3.03
CA VAL A 74 28.02 12.21 -1.63
C VAL A 74 27.49 10.96 -0.95
N THR A 75 28.21 10.51 0.07
CA THR A 75 27.82 9.41 0.94
C THR A 75 26.88 9.88 2.04
N GLN A 76 25.95 9.03 2.42
CA GLN A 76 25.04 9.24 3.54
C GLN A 76 25.31 8.20 4.62
N THR A 77 25.51 8.67 5.85
CA THR A 77 25.55 7.78 7.01
C THR A 77 24.14 7.29 7.29
N VAL A 78 24.01 5.99 7.50
CA VAL A 78 22.76 5.38 7.94
C VAL A 78 22.74 5.37 9.45
N ASP A 79 21.71 5.98 10.03
CA ASP A 79 21.45 5.98 11.48
C ASP A 79 19.95 5.76 11.68
N TYR A 80 19.60 4.60 12.23
CA TYR A 80 18.21 4.22 12.45
C TYR A 80 17.53 5.10 13.49
N ALA A 81 18.23 5.47 14.55
CA ALA A 81 17.68 6.32 15.60
C ALA A 81 17.39 7.72 15.06
N THR A 82 18.27 8.27 14.22
CA THR A 82 18.03 9.54 13.53
C THR A 82 16.84 9.45 12.58
N TYR A 83 16.73 8.37 11.79
CA TYR A 83 15.59 8.18 10.88
C TYR A 83 14.25 8.05 11.62
N LEU A 84 14.22 7.26 12.70
CA LEU A 84 13.03 7.07 13.54
C LEU A 84 12.67 8.30 14.38
N ALA A 85 13.56 9.29 14.49
CA ALA A 85 13.28 10.57 15.13
C ALA A 85 12.83 11.66 14.14
N ASP A 86 12.80 11.39 12.83
CA ASP A 86 12.25 12.33 11.85
C ASP A 86 10.75 12.52 12.11
N PRO A 87 10.21 13.76 12.16
CA PRO A 87 8.80 14.00 12.46
C PRO A 87 7.79 13.27 11.55
N LEU A 88 8.20 12.87 10.34
CA LEU A 88 7.36 12.10 9.41
C LEU A 88 7.38 10.58 9.68
N VAL A 89 8.27 10.11 10.55
CA VAL A 89 8.49 8.68 10.86
C VAL A 89 8.34 8.41 12.36
N ASP A 90 8.52 9.41 13.20
CA ASP A 90 8.51 9.29 14.65
C ASP A 90 7.14 8.87 15.17
N TRP A 91 7.09 7.66 15.74
CA TRP A 91 5.90 7.11 16.39
C TRP A 91 5.34 8.02 17.50
N THR A 92 6.23 8.72 18.21
CA THR A 92 5.86 9.58 19.33
C THR A 92 5.29 10.93 18.89
N ALA A 93 5.56 11.34 17.64
CA ALA A 93 4.95 12.53 17.04
C ALA A 93 3.46 12.31 16.70
N ALA A 94 3.04 11.06 16.47
CA ALA A 94 1.63 10.72 16.25
C ALA A 94 0.82 10.78 17.56
N THR A 95 -0.22 11.60 17.58
CA THR A 95 -1.08 11.84 18.74
C THR A 95 -2.31 10.94 18.77
N THR A 96 -2.80 10.52 17.61
CA THR A 96 -3.99 9.67 17.44
C THR A 96 -3.64 8.28 16.90
N ASN A 97 -4.55 7.32 17.07
CA ASN A 97 -4.39 6.00 16.45
C ASN A 97 -4.49 6.06 14.91
N GLY A 98 -5.20 7.05 14.36
CA GLY A 98 -5.25 7.28 12.90
C GLY A 98 -3.89 7.69 12.35
N GLU A 99 -3.20 8.63 13.01
CA GLU A 99 -1.84 9.05 12.64
C GLU A 99 -0.83 7.89 12.76
N ARG A 100 -0.93 7.08 13.82
CA ARG A 100 -0.09 5.87 13.96
C ARG A 100 -0.36 4.83 12.87
N ALA A 101 -1.63 4.65 12.48
CA ALA A 101 -1.98 3.76 11.39
C ALA A 101 -1.39 4.26 10.07
N GLN A 102 -1.41 5.58 9.82
CA GLN A 102 -0.77 6.19 8.66
C GLN A 102 0.73 5.89 8.63
N LEU A 103 1.46 6.10 9.74
CA LEU A 103 2.89 5.78 9.83
C LEU A 103 3.17 4.32 9.43
N ILE A 104 2.43 3.37 9.99
CA ILE A 104 2.58 1.93 9.67
C ILE A 104 2.34 1.68 8.18
N CYS A 105 1.27 2.21 7.61
CA CYS A 105 0.90 1.96 6.22
C CYS A 105 1.90 2.58 5.24
N GLU A 106 2.38 3.79 5.51
CA GLU A 106 3.34 4.49 4.64
C GLU A 106 4.73 3.83 4.68
N GLN A 107 5.21 3.44 5.87
CA GLN A 107 6.48 2.69 6.00
C GLN A 107 6.38 1.30 5.38
N ARG A 108 5.25 0.60 5.55
CA ARG A 108 5.00 -0.68 4.89
C ARG A 108 4.99 -0.51 3.37
N TRP A 109 4.30 0.50 2.85
CA TRP A 109 4.25 0.78 1.42
C TRP A 109 5.64 1.03 0.83
N ALA A 110 6.48 1.80 1.53
CA ALA A 110 7.87 2.01 1.13
C ALA A 110 8.68 0.71 1.17
N ALA A 111 8.46 -0.13 2.18
CA ALA A 111 9.17 -1.39 2.36
C ALA A 111 8.89 -2.40 1.24
N ILE A 112 7.63 -2.50 0.78
CA ILE A 112 7.22 -3.41 -0.30
C ILE A 112 7.54 -2.89 -1.72
N PHE A 113 8.48 -1.96 -1.85
CA PHE A 113 8.99 -1.53 -3.15
C PHE A 113 9.44 -2.74 -4.00
N GLY A 114 8.97 -2.79 -5.25
CA GLY A 114 9.14 -3.92 -6.16
C GLY A 114 8.00 -4.95 -6.14
N GLN A 115 7.09 -4.88 -5.16
CA GLN A 115 5.89 -5.73 -5.07
C GLN A 115 4.63 -4.93 -5.44
N GLY A 116 4.55 -4.46 -6.69
CA GLY A 116 3.51 -3.50 -7.13
C GLY A 116 2.07 -3.96 -6.92
N VAL A 117 1.78 -5.26 -7.08
CA VAL A 117 0.45 -5.81 -6.78
C VAL A 117 0.13 -5.66 -5.30
N GLN A 118 1.07 -5.97 -4.39
CA GLN A 118 0.85 -5.79 -2.96
C GLN A 118 0.69 -4.32 -2.59
N ALA A 119 1.52 -3.44 -3.15
CA ALA A 119 1.39 -2.00 -2.95
C ALA A 119 0.01 -1.48 -3.39
N TRP A 120 -0.51 -1.94 -4.52
CA TRP A 120 -1.85 -1.57 -5.00
C TRP A 120 -2.97 -2.12 -4.12
N HIS A 121 -2.82 -3.31 -3.54
CA HIS A 121 -3.77 -3.82 -2.54
C HIS A 121 -3.73 -2.99 -1.26
N GLU A 122 -2.52 -2.65 -0.78
CA GLU A 122 -2.36 -1.90 0.47
C GLU A 122 -2.96 -0.51 0.39
N VAL A 123 -2.70 0.21 -0.70
CA VAL A 123 -3.30 1.54 -0.95
C VAL A 123 -4.83 1.46 -0.99
N ARG A 124 -5.41 0.48 -1.70
CA ARG A 124 -6.88 0.30 -1.74
C ARG A 124 -7.44 -0.09 -0.37
N ARG A 125 -6.74 -0.91 0.40
CA ARG A 125 -7.20 -1.36 1.73
C ARG A 125 -7.15 -0.23 2.75
N THR A 126 -6.11 0.58 2.72
CA THR A 126 -5.78 1.51 3.81
C THR A 126 -6.09 2.96 3.48
N GLY A 127 -6.00 3.35 2.21
CA GLY A 127 -6.02 4.73 1.75
C GLY A 127 -4.63 5.41 1.77
N PHE A 128 -3.56 4.70 2.16
CA PHE A 128 -2.23 5.26 2.33
C PHE A 128 -1.20 4.64 1.38
N PRO A 129 -0.20 5.42 0.92
CA PRO A 129 -0.04 6.87 1.12
C PRO A 129 -1.13 7.67 0.38
N ALA A 130 -1.72 8.69 1.01
CA ALA A 130 -2.92 9.36 0.46
C ALA A 130 -2.70 9.95 -0.96
N ARG A 131 -1.48 10.41 -1.25
CA ARG A 131 -1.14 11.03 -2.55
C ARG A 131 -1.14 10.06 -3.73
N THR A 132 -1.18 8.75 -3.51
CA THR A 132 -1.26 7.79 -4.64
C THR A 132 -2.56 7.93 -5.42
N PHE A 133 -3.61 8.52 -4.83
CA PHE A 133 -4.88 8.80 -5.50
C PHE A 133 -4.89 10.14 -6.25
N GLU A 134 -3.90 11.02 -6.01
CA GLU A 134 -3.79 12.34 -6.64
C GLU A 134 -3.13 12.28 -8.02
N PHE A 135 -2.41 11.20 -8.32
CA PHE A 135 -1.80 10.99 -9.64
C PHE A 135 -2.84 10.41 -10.60
N GLU A 136 -3.51 11.30 -11.32
CA GLU A 136 -4.40 10.92 -12.41
C GLU A 136 -3.60 10.23 -13.53
N LEU A 137 -4.15 9.12 -14.05
CA LEU A 137 -3.74 8.58 -15.34
C LEU A 137 -3.88 9.71 -16.37
N GLN A 138 -2.90 9.84 -17.28
CA GLN A 138 -2.87 10.85 -18.35
C GLN A 138 -4.30 11.26 -18.75
N ALA A 139 -4.66 12.51 -18.45
CA ALA A 139 -6.04 13.02 -18.35
C ALA A 139 -6.94 12.80 -19.59
N ALA A 140 -6.42 12.23 -20.68
CA ALA A 140 -7.17 11.92 -21.89
C ALA A 140 -8.13 10.74 -21.76
N ASN A 141 -7.82 9.71 -20.94
CA ASN A 141 -8.61 8.46 -20.96
C ASN A 141 -9.58 8.31 -19.77
N TYR A 142 -9.18 8.71 -18.56
CA TYR A 142 -10.01 8.57 -17.35
C TYR A 142 -9.86 9.81 -16.43
N PRO A 143 -10.29 11.01 -16.88
CA PRO A 143 -10.18 12.23 -16.09
C PRO A 143 -10.93 12.11 -14.77
N ASP A 144 -10.34 12.58 -13.67
CA ASP A 144 -10.92 12.61 -12.32
C ASP A 144 -11.35 11.23 -11.76
N MET A 145 -10.88 10.11 -12.33
CA MET A 145 -11.28 8.75 -11.89
C MET A 145 -10.40 8.19 -10.76
N GLY A 146 -9.28 8.84 -10.45
CA GLY A 146 -8.32 8.37 -9.46
C GLY A 146 -7.67 7.04 -9.82
N MET A 147 -7.39 6.21 -8.81
CA MET A 147 -6.75 4.91 -9.00
C MET A 147 -7.78 3.80 -9.30
N PRO A 148 -7.54 2.93 -10.30
CA PRO A 148 -8.37 1.75 -10.53
C PRO A 148 -8.54 0.89 -9.26
N VAL A 149 -9.75 0.39 -9.04
CA VAL A 149 -10.08 -0.45 -7.87
C VAL A 149 -10.07 -1.94 -8.17
N ARG A 150 -9.99 -2.31 -9.45
CA ARG A 150 -9.91 -3.70 -9.94
C ARG A 150 -9.31 -3.75 -11.35
N LEU A 151 -9.01 -4.97 -11.81
CA LEU A 151 -8.73 -5.25 -13.22
C LEU A 151 -10.04 -5.66 -13.91
N PRO A 152 -10.22 -5.34 -15.20
CA PRO A 152 -11.36 -5.82 -15.96
C PRO A 152 -11.28 -7.34 -16.14
N TYR A 153 -12.44 -7.99 -16.27
CA TYR A 153 -12.47 -9.36 -16.77
C TYR A 153 -11.91 -9.41 -18.20
N SER A 154 -11.30 -10.54 -18.54
CA SER A 154 -10.76 -10.71 -19.89
C SER A 154 -11.88 -10.71 -20.95
N LEU A 155 -11.58 -10.24 -22.15
CA LEU A 155 -12.51 -10.29 -23.29
C LEU A 155 -12.93 -11.73 -23.68
N GLN A 156 -12.12 -12.73 -23.32
CA GLN A 156 -12.44 -14.13 -23.58
C GLN A 156 -13.64 -14.58 -22.74
N GLU A 157 -13.79 -14.09 -21.51
CA GLU A 157 -14.94 -14.41 -20.66
C GLU A 157 -16.25 -13.88 -21.28
N GLU A 158 -16.19 -12.75 -21.99
CA GLU A 158 -17.35 -12.18 -22.67
C GLU A 158 -17.82 -13.04 -23.85
N THR A 159 -16.89 -13.76 -24.49
CA THR A 159 -17.18 -14.62 -25.66
C THR A 159 -17.54 -16.05 -25.26
N TYR A 160 -16.83 -16.63 -24.28
CA TYR A 160 -16.90 -18.05 -23.99
C TYR A 160 -17.60 -18.39 -22.66
N ASN A 161 -17.87 -17.40 -21.80
CA ASN A 161 -18.42 -17.63 -20.46
C ASN A 161 -19.47 -16.56 -20.07
N THR A 162 -20.24 -16.08 -21.05
CA THR A 162 -21.09 -14.88 -20.93
C THR A 162 -22.09 -14.94 -19.78
N GLU A 163 -22.76 -16.08 -19.57
CA GLU A 163 -23.78 -16.23 -18.52
C GLU A 163 -23.18 -16.09 -17.12
N ASN A 164 -22.10 -16.83 -16.84
CA ASN A 164 -21.41 -16.76 -15.55
C ASN A 164 -20.78 -15.39 -15.32
N LEU A 165 -20.22 -14.77 -16.36
CA LEU A 165 -19.66 -13.43 -16.28
C LEU A 165 -20.75 -12.39 -15.93
N SER A 166 -21.94 -12.50 -16.54
CA SER A 166 -23.07 -11.60 -16.24
C SER A 166 -23.52 -11.72 -14.79
N THR A 167 -23.62 -12.95 -14.26
CA THR A 167 -23.91 -13.18 -12.84
C THR A 167 -22.81 -12.57 -11.96
N ALA A 168 -21.53 -12.83 -12.26
CA ALA A 168 -20.42 -12.30 -11.47
C ALA A 168 -20.35 -10.76 -11.47
N LYS A 169 -20.57 -10.12 -12.63
CA LYS A 169 -20.65 -8.65 -12.73
C LYS A 169 -21.80 -8.09 -11.88
N THR A 170 -22.94 -8.78 -11.84
CA THR A 170 -24.10 -8.39 -11.03
C THR A 170 -23.84 -8.55 -9.53
N ASP A 171 -23.32 -9.70 -9.11
CA ASP A 171 -23.05 -10.01 -7.70
C ASP A 171 -21.98 -9.07 -7.11
N GLN A 172 -20.97 -8.73 -7.90
CA GLN A 172 -19.90 -7.81 -7.51
C GLN A 172 -20.26 -6.34 -7.76
N LYS A 173 -21.49 -6.07 -8.22
CA LYS A 173 -22.02 -4.73 -8.49
C LYS A 173 -21.08 -3.90 -9.38
N ILE A 174 -20.52 -4.53 -10.40
CA ILE A 174 -19.54 -3.91 -11.29
C ILE A 174 -20.21 -2.83 -12.13
N GLU A 175 -19.66 -1.62 -12.09
CA GLU A 175 -20.03 -0.54 -12.99
C GLU A 175 -19.51 -0.86 -14.41
N LEU A 176 -20.32 -0.68 -15.45
CA LEU A 176 -19.93 -1.01 -16.83
C LEU A 176 -19.21 0.15 -17.54
N SER A 177 -19.20 1.35 -16.94
CA SER A 177 -18.43 2.50 -17.40
C SER A 177 -16.95 2.33 -17.12
N ASN A 178 -16.10 3.07 -17.85
CA ASN A 178 -14.65 3.13 -17.64
C ASN A 178 -14.00 1.75 -17.53
N GLU A 179 -14.37 0.86 -18.44
CA GLU A 179 -13.86 -0.51 -18.53
C GLU A 179 -14.06 -1.34 -17.25
N SER A 180 -15.04 -1.00 -16.43
CA SER A 180 -15.31 -1.69 -15.17
C SER A 180 -14.16 -1.64 -14.16
N MET A 181 -13.25 -0.69 -14.30
CA MET A 181 -12.04 -0.58 -13.46
C MET A 181 -12.24 0.30 -12.23
N PHE A 182 -13.21 1.21 -12.27
CA PHE A 182 -13.39 2.28 -11.28
C PHE A 182 -14.71 2.15 -10.54
N SER A 183 -14.77 2.78 -9.36
CA SER A 183 -15.99 2.94 -8.58
C SER A 183 -16.39 4.40 -8.57
N THR A 184 -17.41 4.75 -9.35
CA THR A 184 -17.95 6.12 -9.42
C THR A 184 -19.13 6.32 -8.46
N SER A 185 -19.72 5.23 -7.95
CA SER A 185 -20.80 5.26 -6.96
C SER A 185 -20.33 4.87 -5.54
N GLY A 186 -19.41 5.65 -4.98
CA GLY A 186 -18.87 5.41 -3.65
C GLY A 186 -18.04 4.13 -3.57
N ILE A 187 -18.42 3.18 -2.71
CA ILE A 187 -17.70 1.90 -2.52
C ILE A 187 -18.35 0.72 -3.24
N THR A 188 -19.45 0.94 -3.95
CA THR A 188 -20.38 -0.11 -4.36
C THR A 188 -19.73 -1.16 -5.26
N SER A 189 -18.91 -0.71 -6.20
CA SER A 189 -18.22 -1.57 -7.18
C SER A 189 -16.77 -1.85 -6.80
N GLN A 190 -16.38 -1.58 -5.55
CA GLN A 190 -15.07 -1.97 -5.03
C GLN A 190 -14.99 -3.49 -4.81
N MET A 191 -13.77 -4.01 -4.63
CA MET A 191 -13.59 -5.41 -4.22
C MET A 191 -14.23 -5.62 -2.84
N TRP A 192 -14.68 -6.84 -2.52
CA TRP A 192 -15.44 -7.12 -1.29
C TRP A 192 -14.72 -6.74 0.01
N TRP A 193 -13.38 -6.73 0.00
CA TRP A 193 -12.54 -6.35 1.14
C TRP A 193 -12.21 -4.85 1.18
N HIS A 194 -12.48 -4.12 0.10
CA HIS A 194 -12.22 -2.70 -0.03
C HIS A 194 -13.46 -1.92 0.43
N THR A 195 -13.56 -1.72 1.74
CA THR A 195 -14.73 -1.14 2.41
C THR A 195 -14.60 0.36 2.69
N ARG A 196 -13.45 0.98 2.39
CA ARG A 196 -13.20 2.40 2.69
C ARG A 196 -13.59 3.33 1.53
N LYS A 197 -14.16 4.49 1.87
CA LYS A 197 -14.27 5.66 0.97
C LYS A 197 -13.06 6.57 1.21
N ASN A 198 -12.47 7.13 0.17
CA ASN A 198 -11.44 8.17 0.32
C ASN A 198 -12.05 9.48 0.89
N PRO A 199 -11.41 10.23 1.83
CA PRO A 199 -10.26 9.87 2.68
C PRO A 199 -10.49 9.95 4.21
N ILE A 200 -9.62 9.22 4.93
CA ILE A 200 -9.34 9.15 6.39
C ILE A 200 -10.29 8.30 7.25
N PRO A 201 -9.81 7.21 7.88
CA PRO A 201 -10.50 6.54 8.98
C PRO A 201 -10.18 7.24 10.30
N THR A 202 -11.13 8.00 10.84
CA THR A 202 -11.20 8.28 12.28
C THR A 202 -11.96 7.20 13.05
N GLU A 203 -12.52 6.21 12.33
CA GLU A 203 -13.42 5.21 12.89
C GLU A 203 -12.96 3.79 12.57
N LYS A 204 -13.35 2.87 13.47
CA LYS A 204 -13.13 1.43 13.34
C LYS A 204 -13.71 0.94 12.02
N ASP A 205 -12.97 0.09 11.30
CA ASP A 205 -13.46 -0.56 10.09
C ASP A 205 -14.85 -1.14 10.35
N LEU A 206 -15.85 -0.68 9.59
CA LEU A 206 -17.20 -1.21 9.66
C LEU A 206 -17.11 -2.69 9.31
N THR A 207 -17.66 -3.54 10.17
CA THR A 207 -17.80 -4.95 9.81
C THR A 207 -18.84 -5.06 8.68
N PRO A 208 -18.83 -6.11 7.85
CA PRO A 208 -19.87 -6.33 6.83
C PRO A 208 -21.31 -6.33 7.41
N GLN A 209 -21.43 -6.45 8.73
CA GLN A 209 -22.69 -6.46 9.46
C GLN A 209 -23.17 -5.05 9.83
N ASP A 210 -22.26 -4.07 9.92
CA ASP A 210 -22.54 -2.69 10.30
C ASP A 210 -22.96 -1.81 9.10
N ASP A 211 -22.74 -2.28 7.86
CA ASP A 211 -23.16 -1.60 6.61
C ASP A 211 -24.57 -1.99 6.13
N LYS A 212 -25.40 -2.56 7.04
CA LYS A 212 -26.84 -2.75 6.77
C LYS A 212 -27.61 -1.47 7.04
N GLY A 213 -27.17 -0.37 6.44
CA GLY A 213 -27.95 0.87 6.38
C GLY A 213 -29.35 0.56 5.88
N SER A 214 -30.34 1.02 6.65
CA SER A 214 -31.77 0.83 6.46
C SER A 214 -32.21 1.05 5.02
N TYR A 215 -32.74 0.01 4.39
CA TYR A 215 -33.72 0.18 3.32
C TYR A 215 -35.09 0.30 3.99
N ASP A 216 -35.43 1.52 4.40
CA ASP A 216 -36.83 1.97 4.51
C ASP A 216 -37.20 2.71 3.22
#